data_AF-A0A2N2EPH3-F1
#
_entry.id   AF-A0A2N2EPH3-F1
#
_cell.length_a   1.000
_cell.length_b   1.000
_cell.length_c   1.000
_cell.angle_alpha   90.00
_cell.angle_beta   90.00
_cell.angle_gamma   90.00
#
_symmetry.space_group_name_H-M   'P 1'
#
loop_
_entity.id
_entity.type
_entity.pdbx_description
1 polymer ?
#
loop_
_entity_poly.entity_id
_entity_poly.type
_entity_poly.pdbx_seq_one_letter_code
_entity_poly.pdbx_strand_id
1 'polypeptide(L)'
;MKTPLATYRLQLHKDFPFSAAGEVVPYLARLGISHLYASPIFKARAGSLHGYDVVDPAVINPELGGEEGLRSLSAVLGSSGLSIMQDIVPNHMAYDSENAMLMDVLARGPHSAHKDFFDIDWNHTYENLRGRLLAPFLGSFYAEALEHGELRLAYDESGLSINYYRLRLPLRMESYIKVFGGDIAPLEAALGPENPELAAFIGTVSLLKTLEPAPDSEYPEGQFLHARKMLWTLYTGAPRIKEFIDAAIARLNGKAGDPDSFDALDGIISTQFFRPSYWKVAA
;
A
#
# COMPACT_ATOMS: atom_id res chain seq x y z
N MET A 1 -19.55 2.41 33.67
CA MET A 1 -19.46 3.55 32.73
C MET A 1 -20.30 4.70 33.29
N LYS A 2 -19.81 5.95 33.23
CA LYS A 2 -20.61 7.13 33.56
C LYS A 2 -21.53 7.44 32.37
N THR A 3 -22.79 7.76 32.64
CA THR A 3 -23.71 8.24 31.60
C THR A 3 -23.25 9.63 31.12
N PRO A 4 -23.16 9.87 29.79
CA PRO A 4 -22.86 11.20 29.27
C PRO A 4 -23.91 12.23 29.66
N LEU A 5 -23.48 13.37 30.21
CA LEU A 5 -24.35 14.51 30.56
C LEU A 5 -24.17 15.67 29.57
N ALA A 6 -22.92 15.98 29.26
CA ALA A 6 -22.49 16.97 28.28
C ALA A 6 -21.20 16.50 27.58
N THR A 7 -21.18 16.57 26.25
CA THR A 7 -20.04 16.19 25.41
C THR A 7 -19.38 17.41 24.81
N TYR A 8 -18.06 17.35 24.59
CA TYR A 8 -17.30 18.38 23.86
C TYR A 8 -16.45 17.72 22.78
N ARG A 9 -16.69 18.08 21.51
CA ARG A 9 -15.96 17.49 20.37
C ARG A 9 -14.56 18.07 20.25
N LEU A 10 -13.55 17.21 20.23
CA LEU A 10 -12.18 17.57 19.87
C LEU A 10 -11.80 16.91 18.54
N GLN A 11 -11.24 17.73 17.65
CA GLN A 11 -10.65 17.30 16.39
C GLN A 11 -9.17 17.02 16.64
N LEU A 12 -8.83 15.74 16.80
CA LEU A 12 -7.46 15.30 17.04
C LEU A 12 -6.72 15.16 15.70
N HIS A 13 -5.52 15.71 15.64
CA HIS A 13 -4.57 15.57 14.52
C HIS A 13 -3.16 15.89 15.02
N LYS A 14 -2.16 15.79 14.16
CA LYS A 14 -0.74 16.02 14.53
C LYS A 14 -0.47 17.37 15.22
N ASP A 15 -1.25 18.41 14.92
CA ASP A 15 -1.09 19.75 15.52
C ASP A 15 -2.00 19.98 16.73
N PHE A 16 -2.90 19.02 17.02
CA PHE A 16 -3.68 18.94 18.25
C PHE A 16 -3.75 17.47 18.74
N PRO A 17 -2.62 16.89 19.18
CA PRO A 17 -2.52 15.49 19.57
C PRO A 17 -3.09 15.23 20.98
N PHE A 18 -2.99 13.99 21.49
CA PHE A 18 -3.49 13.64 22.82
C PHE A 18 -2.90 14.48 23.95
N SER A 19 -1.63 14.90 23.84
CA SER A 19 -1.01 15.79 24.82
C SER A 19 -1.70 17.16 24.88
N ALA A 20 -1.95 17.79 23.73
CA ALA A 20 -2.67 19.06 23.63
C ALA A 20 -4.13 18.93 24.10
N ALA A 21 -4.79 17.81 23.79
CA ALA A 21 -6.11 17.50 24.33
C ALA A 21 -6.09 17.42 25.87
N GLY A 22 -5.01 16.88 26.45
CA GLY A 22 -4.81 16.82 27.90
C GLY A 22 -4.71 18.21 28.55
N GLU A 23 -4.05 19.17 27.90
CA GLU A 23 -3.86 20.53 28.40
C GLU A 23 -5.19 21.30 28.55
N VAL A 24 -6.19 21.00 27.70
CA VAL A 24 -7.51 21.66 27.78
C VAL A 24 -8.47 20.99 28.77
N VAL A 25 -8.16 19.80 29.28
CA VAL A 25 -9.05 19.05 30.20
C VAL A 25 -9.43 19.88 31.44
N PRO A 26 -8.51 20.58 32.16
CA PRO A 26 -8.90 21.38 33.32
C PRO A 26 -9.89 22.50 32.99
N TYR A 27 -9.79 23.08 31.78
CA TYR A 27 -10.75 24.07 31.30
C TYR A 27 -12.13 23.43 31.05
N LEU A 28 -12.16 22.29 30.34
CA LEU A 28 -13.41 21.58 30.05
C LEU A 28 -14.12 21.10 31.32
N ALA A 29 -13.35 20.69 32.34
CA ALA A 29 -13.90 20.34 33.65
C ALA A 29 -14.59 21.54 34.34
N ARG A 30 -13.95 22.72 34.33
CA ARG A 30 -14.58 23.95 34.87
C ARG A 30 -15.80 24.41 34.07
N LEU A 31 -15.81 24.15 32.76
CA LEU A 31 -16.96 24.42 31.90
C LEU A 31 -18.16 23.51 32.20
N GLY A 32 -17.96 22.40 32.92
CA GLY A 32 -19.00 21.43 33.25
C GLY A 32 -19.15 20.30 32.22
N ILE A 33 -18.16 20.12 31.34
CA ILE A 33 -18.15 19.00 30.38
C ILE A 33 -17.92 17.69 31.13
N SER A 34 -18.73 16.68 30.80
CA SER A 34 -18.62 15.34 31.40
C SER A 34 -17.79 14.39 30.54
N HIS A 35 -17.85 14.54 29.21
CA HIS A 35 -17.24 13.64 28.26
C HIS A 35 -16.53 14.40 27.14
N LEU A 36 -15.29 14.03 26.87
CA LEU A 36 -14.59 14.42 25.66
C LEU A 36 -15.10 13.52 24.53
N TYR A 37 -15.69 14.10 23.49
CA TYR A 37 -16.03 13.38 22.26
C TYR A 37 -14.84 13.48 21.31
N ALA A 38 -14.04 12.43 21.20
CA ALA A 38 -12.82 12.43 20.38
C ALA A 38 -13.13 12.03 18.94
N SER A 39 -12.49 12.68 17.96
CA SER A 39 -12.40 12.18 16.57
C SER A 39 -11.70 10.82 16.49
N PRO A 40 -11.78 10.11 15.35
CA PRO A 40 -11.15 8.80 15.19
C PRO A 40 -9.66 8.80 15.57
N ILE A 41 -9.23 7.74 16.25
CA ILE A 41 -7.88 7.62 16.84
C ILE A 41 -7.03 6.49 16.24
N PHE A 42 -7.60 5.65 15.38
CA PHE A 42 -6.82 4.62 14.68
C PHE A 42 -5.91 5.24 13.64
N LYS A 43 -4.85 4.54 13.26
CA LYS A 43 -3.87 5.01 12.29
C LYS A 43 -4.57 5.32 10.97
N ALA A 44 -4.59 6.60 10.64
CA ALA A 44 -5.04 7.13 9.38
C ALA A 44 -3.84 7.43 8.48
N ARG A 45 -4.10 7.85 7.24
CA ARG A 45 -3.05 8.33 6.32
C ARG A 45 -2.17 9.36 7.00
N ALA A 46 -0.87 9.32 6.70
CA ALA A 46 0.08 10.28 7.25
C ALA A 46 -0.36 11.73 6.95
N GLY A 47 -0.38 12.57 7.97
CA GLY A 47 -0.85 13.95 7.89
C GLY A 47 -2.36 14.14 7.80
N SER A 48 -3.18 13.10 8.01
CA SER A 48 -4.64 13.25 8.11
C SER A 48 -5.02 14.22 9.23
N LEU A 49 -5.91 15.15 8.93
CA LEU A 49 -6.41 16.15 9.88
C LEU A 49 -7.74 15.72 10.54
N HIS A 50 -8.27 14.55 10.19
CA HIS A 50 -9.61 14.12 10.63
C HIS A 50 -9.70 12.66 11.08
N GLY A 51 -8.80 11.77 10.64
CA GLY A 51 -8.75 10.38 11.10
C GLY A 51 -9.75 9.39 10.46
N TYR A 52 -10.72 9.86 9.67
CA TYR A 52 -11.68 8.99 8.96
C TYR A 52 -11.08 8.10 7.85
N ASP A 53 -9.92 8.46 7.31
CA ASP A 53 -9.18 7.73 6.28
C ASP A 53 -8.21 6.71 6.91
N VAL A 54 -8.79 5.74 7.64
CA VAL A 54 -8.05 4.69 8.37
C VAL A 54 -7.24 3.81 7.41
N VAL A 55 -5.97 3.60 7.73
CA VAL A 55 -5.06 2.70 6.99
C VAL A 55 -4.68 1.46 7.81
N ASP A 56 -4.79 1.53 9.14
CA ASP A 56 -4.59 0.39 10.03
C ASP A 56 -5.50 0.50 11.28
N PRO A 57 -6.55 -0.34 11.39
CA PRO A 57 -7.48 -0.30 12.52
C PRO A 57 -6.95 -0.98 13.78
N ALA A 58 -5.78 -1.64 13.73
CA ALA A 58 -5.17 -2.32 14.88
C ALA A 58 -4.20 -1.42 15.64
N VAL A 59 -3.88 -0.23 15.12
CA VAL A 59 -2.86 0.67 15.66
C VAL A 59 -3.47 2.01 16.02
N ILE A 60 -3.19 2.50 17.24
CA ILE A 60 -3.51 3.89 17.62
C ILE A 60 -2.55 4.83 16.87
N ASN A 61 -3.10 5.88 16.26
CA ASN A 61 -2.36 6.77 15.38
C ASN A 61 -1.10 7.35 16.08
N PRO A 62 0.12 7.04 15.58
CA PRO A 62 1.35 7.56 16.14
C PRO A 62 1.44 9.09 16.11
N GLU A 63 0.83 9.75 15.12
CA GLU A 63 0.81 11.22 15.03
C GLU A 63 -0.01 11.88 16.15
N LEU A 64 -0.90 11.13 16.82
CA LEU A 64 -1.62 11.60 18.00
C LEU A 64 -0.85 11.35 19.32
N GLY A 65 0.28 10.64 19.26
CA GLY A 65 1.05 10.18 20.43
C GLY A 65 0.89 8.68 20.71
N GLY A 66 0.21 7.92 19.84
CA GLY A 66 0.09 6.47 19.95
C GLY A 66 -0.67 5.99 21.20
N GLU A 67 -0.50 4.72 21.53
CA GLU A 67 -1.19 4.09 22.66
C GLU A 67 -0.79 4.71 24.01
N GLU A 68 0.48 5.09 24.17
CA GLU A 68 0.96 5.79 25.37
C GLU A 68 0.28 7.14 25.56
N GLY A 69 0.20 7.95 24.49
CA GLY A 69 -0.49 9.24 24.52
C GLY A 69 -1.98 9.10 24.90
N LEU A 70 -2.65 8.07 24.37
CA LEU A 70 -4.04 7.76 24.74
C LEU A 70 -4.18 7.41 26.22
N ARG A 71 -3.27 6.58 26.76
CA ARG A 71 -3.24 6.22 28.19
C ARG A 71 -3.02 7.45 29.07
N SER A 72 -2.09 8.33 28.69
CA SER A 72 -1.85 9.59 29.39
C SER A 72 -3.08 10.50 29.38
N LEU A 73 -3.73 10.69 28.23
CA LEU A 73 -4.97 11.47 28.14
C LEU A 73 -6.08 10.87 29.01
N SER A 74 -6.25 9.54 28.98
CA SER A 74 -7.22 8.84 29.81
C SER A 74 -6.98 9.06 31.30
N ALA A 75 -5.73 9.11 31.75
CA ALA A 75 -5.40 9.41 33.13
C ALA A 75 -5.79 10.85 33.52
N VAL A 76 -5.46 11.83 32.67
CA VAL A 76 -5.82 13.25 32.91
C VAL A 76 -7.33 13.46 32.97
N LEU A 77 -8.08 12.83 32.05
CA LEU A 77 -9.55 12.85 32.06
C LEU A 77 -10.09 12.26 33.37
N GLY A 78 -9.59 11.09 33.76
CA GLY A 78 -9.99 10.41 34.99
C GLY A 78 -9.76 11.25 36.24
N SER A 79 -8.57 11.84 36.38
CA SER A 79 -8.22 12.74 37.49
C SER A 79 -9.08 14.01 37.53
N SER A 80 -9.63 14.43 36.40
CA SER A 80 -10.53 15.59 36.28
C SER A 80 -12.02 15.22 36.36
N GLY A 81 -12.34 13.94 36.57
CA GLY A 81 -13.71 13.44 36.63
C GLY A 81 -14.42 13.30 35.28
N LEU A 82 -13.71 13.52 34.17
CA LEU A 82 -14.20 13.39 32.80
C LEU A 82 -14.03 11.95 32.28
N SER A 83 -14.73 11.63 31.20
CA SER A 83 -14.58 10.37 30.46
C SER A 83 -14.48 10.65 28.96
N ILE A 84 -14.20 9.63 28.16
CA ILE A 84 -14.09 9.75 26.71
C ILE A 84 -15.27 9.04 26.02
N MET A 85 -15.80 9.66 24.97
CA MET A 85 -16.69 9.07 23.98
C MET A 85 -15.90 9.04 22.66
N GLN A 86 -15.60 7.84 22.17
CA GLN A 86 -14.69 7.66 21.04
C GLN A 86 -15.46 7.46 19.74
N ASP A 87 -15.15 8.28 18.74
CA ASP A 87 -15.58 8.07 17.35
C ASP A 87 -14.85 6.88 16.72
N ILE A 88 -15.56 6.06 15.95
CA ILE A 88 -15.01 4.88 15.27
C ILE A 88 -15.51 4.81 13.83
N VAL A 89 -14.71 4.23 12.95
CA VAL A 89 -14.97 4.17 11.50
C VAL A 89 -15.00 2.71 11.04
N PRO A 90 -16.11 1.99 11.26
CA PRO A 90 -16.17 0.55 10.95
C PRO A 90 -16.48 0.26 9.49
N ASN A 91 -16.98 1.25 8.73
CA ASN A 91 -17.54 1.02 7.40
C ASN A 91 -16.48 0.95 6.30
N HIS A 92 -15.39 1.73 6.41
CA HIS A 92 -14.45 1.90 5.31
C HIS A 92 -13.03 2.14 5.81
N MET A 93 -12.09 1.94 4.89
CA MET A 93 -10.67 2.26 5.04
C MET A 93 -10.21 3.07 3.84
N ALA A 94 -9.07 3.74 3.96
CA ALA A 94 -8.50 4.53 2.89
C ALA A 94 -7.95 3.65 1.76
N TYR A 95 -8.18 4.09 0.53
CA TYR A 95 -7.48 3.59 -0.67
C TYR A 95 -6.11 4.27 -0.76
N ASP A 96 -5.15 3.79 0.02
CA ASP A 96 -3.80 4.37 0.12
C ASP A 96 -2.75 3.27 0.32
N SER A 97 -1.52 3.52 -0.12
CA SER A 97 -0.39 2.57 0.00
C SER A 97 0.01 2.26 1.44
N GLU A 98 -0.35 3.10 2.39
CA GLU A 98 -0.18 2.80 3.81
C GLU A 98 -1.15 1.73 4.34
N ASN A 99 -2.21 1.43 3.59
CA ASN A 99 -3.16 0.37 3.93
C ASN A 99 -2.63 -1.00 3.50
N ALA A 100 -1.91 -1.67 4.40
CA ALA A 100 -1.27 -2.96 4.13
C ALA A 100 -2.28 -4.05 3.73
N MET A 101 -3.50 -4.04 4.29
CA MET A 101 -4.54 -5.01 3.95
C MET A 101 -5.01 -4.82 2.51
N LEU A 102 -5.21 -3.57 2.07
CA LEU A 102 -5.54 -3.28 0.68
C LEU A 102 -4.38 -3.62 -0.26
N MET A 103 -3.15 -3.22 0.07
CA MET A 103 -1.97 -3.55 -0.75
C MET A 103 -1.83 -5.05 -0.94
N ASP A 104 -2.13 -5.82 0.10
CA ASP A 104 -2.15 -7.27 0.04
C ASP A 104 -3.19 -7.83 -0.95
N VAL A 105 -4.42 -7.28 -0.92
CA VAL A 105 -5.47 -7.61 -1.89
C VAL A 105 -5.07 -7.24 -3.32
N LEU A 106 -4.44 -6.08 -3.53
CA LEU A 106 -4.02 -5.67 -4.88
C LEU A 106 -2.88 -6.54 -5.43
N ALA A 107 -2.02 -7.09 -4.57
CA ALA A 107 -0.94 -7.97 -4.96
C ALA A 107 -1.40 -9.42 -5.22
N ARG A 108 -2.35 -9.93 -4.43
CA ARG A 108 -2.74 -11.36 -4.40
C ARG A 108 -4.14 -11.63 -4.93
N GLY A 109 -4.95 -10.60 -5.14
CA GLY A 109 -6.32 -10.72 -5.62
C GLY A 109 -7.16 -11.66 -4.74
N PRO A 110 -7.90 -12.62 -5.32
CA PRO A 110 -8.69 -13.61 -4.59
C PRO A 110 -7.90 -14.55 -3.67
N HIS A 111 -6.57 -14.53 -3.72
CA HIS A 111 -5.71 -15.33 -2.84
C HIS A 111 -5.25 -14.57 -1.59
N SER A 112 -5.60 -13.29 -1.44
CA SER A 112 -5.29 -12.51 -0.24
C SER A 112 -6.05 -13.04 0.97
N ALA A 113 -5.37 -13.08 2.13
CA ALA A 113 -6.02 -13.33 3.42
C ALA A 113 -7.05 -12.24 3.80
N HIS A 114 -6.95 -11.07 3.17
CA HIS A 114 -7.80 -9.90 3.39
C HIS A 114 -8.90 -9.75 2.33
N LYS A 115 -9.07 -10.71 1.42
CA LYS A 115 -10.04 -10.62 0.30
C LYS A 115 -11.49 -10.39 0.77
N ASP A 116 -11.86 -10.95 1.92
CA ASP A 116 -13.21 -10.85 2.50
C ASP A 116 -13.32 -9.70 3.52
N PHE A 117 -12.24 -8.94 3.75
CA PHE A 117 -12.26 -7.74 4.58
C PHE A 117 -12.84 -6.53 3.84
N PHE A 118 -12.76 -6.55 2.51
CA PHE A 118 -13.31 -5.52 1.63
C PHE A 118 -14.47 -6.09 0.81
N ASP A 119 -15.48 -5.26 0.55
CA ASP A 119 -16.61 -5.62 -0.30
C ASP A 119 -16.21 -5.50 -1.78
N ILE A 120 -15.76 -6.60 -2.37
CA ILE A 120 -15.23 -6.67 -3.74
C ILE A 120 -16.02 -7.70 -4.56
N ASP A 121 -16.61 -7.25 -5.66
CA ASP A 121 -17.21 -8.15 -6.66
C ASP A 121 -16.12 -8.75 -7.58
N TRP A 122 -15.56 -9.88 -7.14
CA TRP A 122 -14.57 -10.63 -7.93
C TRP A 122 -15.15 -11.28 -9.19
N ASN A 123 -16.47 -11.48 -9.28
CA ASN A 123 -17.13 -12.12 -10.42
C ASN A 123 -17.95 -11.12 -11.24
N HIS A 124 -17.32 -9.98 -11.52
CA HIS A 124 -17.93 -8.88 -12.26
C HIS A 124 -18.56 -9.34 -13.60
N THR A 125 -19.70 -8.76 -13.96
CA THR A 125 -20.44 -9.09 -15.18
C THR A 125 -19.63 -8.85 -16.45
N TYR A 126 -18.92 -7.71 -16.54
CA TYR A 126 -17.91 -7.46 -17.56
C TYR A 126 -16.73 -8.45 -17.46
N GLU A 127 -16.53 -9.25 -18.50
CA GLU A 127 -15.49 -10.28 -18.58
C GLU A 127 -14.08 -9.72 -18.36
N ASN A 128 -13.82 -8.50 -18.84
CA ASN A 128 -12.54 -7.82 -18.65
C ASN A 128 -12.33 -7.27 -17.21
N LEU A 129 -13.26 -7.45 -16.28
CA LEU A 129 -13.09 -7.12 -14.86
C LEU A 129 -13.17 -8.34 -13.95
N ARG A 130 -13.50 -9.53 -14.46
CA ARG A 130 -13.49 -10.76 -13.65
C ARG A 130 -12.12 -10.99 -13.02
N GLY A 131 -12.12 -11.27 -11.73
CA GLY A 131 -10.92 -11.47 -10.92
C GLY A 131 -10.11 -10.19 -10.66
N ARG A 132 -10.62 -9.00 -11.00
CA ARG A 132 -9.88 -7.73 -10.89
C ARG A 132 -10.71 -6.64 -10.21
N LEU A 133 -10.05 -5.84 -9.38
CA LEU A 133 -10.60 -4.64 -8.78
C LEU A 133 -10.49 -3.46 -9.75
N LEU A 134 -11.58 -2.73 -9.98
CA LEU A 134 -11.49 -1.45 -10.68
C LEU A 134 -10.89 -0.38 -9.75
N ALA A 135 -9.84 0.29 -10.19
CA ALA A 135 -9.09 1.25 -9.37
C ALA A 135 -9.17 2.67 -9.97
N PRO A 136 -10.23 3.44 -9.64
CA PRO A 136 -10.55 4.70 -10.30
C PRO A 136 -9.85 5.91 -9.66
N PHE A 137 -8.52 5.97 -9.77
CA PHE A 137 -7.69 7.02 -9.19
C PHE A 137 -6.96 7.89 -10.21
N LEU A 138 -6.98 7.54 -11.50
CA LEU A 138 -6.27 8.30 -12.53
C LEU A 138 -6.96 9.64 -12.78
N GLY A 139 -6.17 10.70 -13.03
CA GLY A 139 -6.63 12.06 -13.33
C GLY A 139 -7.11 12.24 -14.78
N SER A 140 -6.75 11.31 -15.66
CA SER A 140 -7.05 11.26 -17.09
C SER A 140 -7.38 9.81 -17.50
N PHE A 141 -7.62 9.58 -18.80
CA PHE A 141 -7.81 8.23 -19.32
C PHE A 141 -6.52 7.40 -19.20
N TYR A 142 -6.69 6.08 -19.07
CA TYR A 142 -5.57 5.15 -18.85
C TYR A 142 -4.42 5.31 -19.85
N ALA A 143 -4.72 5.32 -21.16
CA ALA A 143 -3.71 5.46 -22.21
C ALA A 143 -2.94 6.79 -22.08
N GLU A 144 -3.63 7.89 -21.82
CA GLU A 144 -3.02 9.20 -21.63
C GLU A 144 -2.11 9.24 -20.40
N ALA A 145 -2.57 8.73 -19.26
CA ALA A 145 -1.76 8.66 -18.03
C ALA A 145 -0.51 7.79 -18.23
N LEU A 146 -0.62 6.71 -19.00
CA LEU A 146 0.50 5.82 -19.34
C LEU A 146 1.50 6.55 -20.25
N GLU A 147 1.06 7.10 -21.38
CA GLU A 147 1.91 7.75 -22.40
C GLU A 147 2.58 9.04 -21.89
N HIS A 148 1.96 9.72 -20.92
CA HIS A 148 2.57 10.84 -20.20
C HIS A 148 3.59 10.40 -19.14
N GLY A 149 3.74 9.09 -18.90
CA GLY A 149 4.67 8.53 -17.93
C GLY A 149 4.31 8.85 -16.48
N GLU A 150 3.02 9.05 -16.20
CA GLU A 150 2.50 9.25 -14.84
C GLU A 150 2.43 7.94 -14.06
N LEU A 151 2.17 6.83 -14.77
CA LEU A 151 2.28 5.48 -14.25
C LEU A 151 3.71 4.98 -14.44
N ARG A 152 4.38 4.63 -13.34
CA ARG A 152 5.79 4.22 -13.36
C ARG A 152 6.03 2.94 -12.59
N LEU A 153 6.64 1.95 -13.24
CA LEU A 153 7.25 0.82 -12.59
C LEU A 153 8.42 1.30 -11.71
N ALA A 154 8.45 0.83 -10.47
CA ALA A 154 9.53 1.08 -9.53
C ALA A 154 9.87 -0.21 -8.76
N TYR A 155 11.08 -0.24 -8.19
CA TYR A 155 11.56 -1.32 -7.34
C TYR A 155 12.27 -0.75 -6.12
N ASP A 156 11.82 -1.18 -4.93
CA ASP A 156 12.46 -0.89 -3.65
C ASP A 156 12.40 -2.11 -2.72
N GLU A 157 12.75 -1.95 -1.44
CA GLU A 157 12.71 -3.01 -0.43
C GLU A 157 11.32 -3.66 -0.29
N SER A 158 10.26 -2.88 -0.53
CA SER A 158 8.87 -3.35 -0.51
C SER A 158 8.47 -4.09 -1.79
N GLY A 159 9.37 -4.20 -2.78
CA GLY A 159 9.19 -4.96 -4.00
C GLY A 159 8.88 -4.10 -5.23
N LEU A 160 8.38 -4.76 -6.28
CA LEU A 160 7.93 -4.09 -7.49
C LEU A 160 6.56 -3.42 -7.29
N SER A 161 6.42 -2.20 -7.82
CA SER A 161 5.19 -1.42 -7.76
C SER A 161 4.94 -0.62 -9.03
N ILE A 162 3.66 -0.33 -9.30
CA ILE A 162 3.23 0.74 -10.21
C ILE A 162 2.92 1.96 -9.37
N ASN A 163 3.65 3.03 -9.62
CA ASN A 163 3.50 4.29 -8.93
C ASN A 163 2.68 5.26 -9.77
N TYR A 164 1.73 5.93 -9.13
CA TYR A 164 0.98 7.06 -9.66
C TYR A 164 1.04 8.18 -8.64
N TYR A 165 1.92 9.15 -8.87
CA TYR A 165 2.30 10.17 -7.89
C TYR A 165 2.72 9.56 -6.55
N ARG A 166 1.89 9.69 -5.50
CA ARG A 166 2.18 9.14 -4.16
C ARG A 166 1.67 7.71 -3.97
N LEU A 167 0.71 7.27 -4.78
CA LEU A 167 0.20 5.90 -4.72
C LEU A 167 1.25 4.96 -5.30
N ARG A 168 1.60 3.94 -4.52
CA ARG A 168 2.44 2.80 -4.88
C ARG A 168 1.58 1.54 -4.81
N LEU A 169 1.38 0.88 -5.93
CA LEU A 169 0.51 -0.29 -6.02
C LEU A 169 1.38 -1.52 -6.28
N PRO A 170 1.37 -2.54 -5.40
CA PRO A 170 2.24 -3.69 -5.55
C PRO A 170 1.86 -4.51 -6.77
N LEU A 171 2.85 -5.14 -7.39
CA LEU A 171 2.61 -6.08 -8.48
C LEU A 171 2.33 -7.50 -7.96
N ARG A 172 1.52 -8.25 -8.71
CA ARG A 172 1.39 -9.70 -8.55
C ARG A 172 2.71 -10.42 -8.81
N MET A 173 2.88 -11.58 -8.18
CA MET A 173 4.10 -12.38 -8.22
C MET A 173 4.63 -12.65 -9.63
N GLU A 174 3.77 -13.00 -10.57
CA GLU A 174 4.12 -13.36 -11.95
C GLU A 174 4.73 -12.18 -12.72
N SER A 175 4.44 -10.95 -12.29
CA SER A 175 5.03 -9.75 -12.90
C SER A 175 6.52 -9.64 -12.61
N TYR A 176 7.02 -10.25 -11.53
CA TYR A 176 8.45 -10.27 -11.23
C TYR A 176 9.22 -11.00 -12.34
N ILE A 177 8.64 -12.03 -12.94
CA ILE A 177 9.26 -12.75 -14.06
C ILE A 177 9.34 -11.84 -15.29
N LYS A 178 8.30 -11.04 -15.56
CA LYS A 178 8.30 -10.08 -16.68
C LYS A 178 9.38 -9.00 -16.53
N VAL A 179 9.67 -8.57 -15.30
CA VAL A 179 10.65 -7.52 -15.02
C VAL A 179 12.08 -8.06 -14.94
N PHE A 180 12.29 -9.17 -14.22
CA PHE A 180 13.62 -9.71 -13.93
C PHE A 180 14.06 -10.83 -14.87
N GLY A 181 13.12 -11.49 -15.56
CA GLY A 181 13.36 -12.64 -16.42
C GLY A 181 13.57 -12.32 -17.90
N GLY A 182 13.85 -11.06 -18.24
CA GLY A 182 14.20 -10.64 -19.60
C GLY A 182 15.55 -11.18 -20.09
N ASP A 183 16.06 -10.60 -21.18
CA ASP A 183 17.36 -11.00 -21.73
C ASP A 183 18.51 -10.71 -20.74
N ILE A 184 19.12 -11.79 -20.24
CA ILE A 184 20.23 -11.75 -19.29
C ILE A 184 21.61 -11.68 -19.96
N ALA A 185 21.70 -11.83 -21.29
CA ALA A 185 22.98 -11.85 -22.00
C ALA A 185 23.87 -10.62 -21.71
N PRO A 186 23.33 -9.38 -21.56
CA PRO A 186 24.14 -8.23 -21.15
C PRO A 186 24.75 -8.38 -19.76
N LEU A 187 24.02 -9.00 -18.83
CA LEU A 187 24.48 -9.23 -17.46
C LEU A 187 25.52 -10.36 -17.41
N GLU A 188 25.30 -11.44 -18.17
CA GLU A 188 26.26 -12.54 -18.33
C GLU A 188 27.59 -12.04 -18.92
N ALA A 189 27.52 -11.19 -19.96
CA ALA A 189 28.70 -10.59 -20.56
C ALA A 189 29.46 -9.66 -19.59
N ALA A 190 28.75 -8.98 -18.69
CA ALA A 190 29.35 -8.06 -17.73
C ALA A 190 29.99 -8.75 -16.51
N LEU A 191 29.40 -9.85 -16.03
CA LEU A 191 29.84 -10.56 -14.83
C LEU A 191 30.70 -11.81 -15.10
N GLY A 192 30.52 -12.43 -16.27
CA GLY A 192 31.09 -13.74 -16.61
C GLY A 192 30.26 -14.91 -16.05
N PRO A 193 30.28 -16.09 -16.71
CA PRO A 193 29.37 -17.21 -16.41
C PRO A 193 29.60 -17.86 -15.03
N GLU A 194 30.82 -17.78 -14.49
CA GLU A 194 31.18 -18.37 -13.19
C GLU A 194 30.95 -17.42 -11.99
N ASN A 195 30.32 -16.25 -12.23
CA ASN A 195 30.11 -15.27 -11.19
C ASN A 195 29.01 -15.72 -10.19
N PRO A 196 29.28 -15.72 -8.88
CA PRO A 196 28.32 -16.19 -7.89
C PRO A 196 27.07 -15.30 -7.76
N GLU A 197 27.18 -13.99 -8.01
CA GLU A 197 26.04 -13.06 -7.99
C GLU A 197 25.12 -13.32 -9.18
N LEU A 198 25.70 -13.59 -10.36
CA LEU A 198 24.95 -14.00 -11.56
C LEU A 198 24.22 -15.32 -11.32
N ALA A 199 24.91 -16.33 -10.79
CA ALA A 199 24.30 -17.62 -10.46
C ALA A 199 23.16 -17.47 -9.43
N ALA A 200 23.35 -16.63 -8.41
CA ALA A 200 22.31 -16.32 -7.43
C ALA A 200 21.10 -15.63 -8.09
N PHE A 201 21.33 -14.63 -8.96
CA PHE A 201 20.26 -13.93 -9.67
C PHE A 201 19.45 -14.88 -10.57
N ILE A 202 20.12 -15.68 -11.40
CA ILE A 202 19.49 -16.67 -12.27
C ILE A 202 18.70 -17.69 -11.42
N GLY A 203 19.29 -18.16 -10.31
CA GLY A 203 18.64 -19.08 -9.38
C GLY A 203 17.36 -18.49 -8.78
N THR A 204 17.40 -17.23 -8.33
CA THR A 204 16.22 -16.54 -7.78
C THR A 204 15.14 -16.30 -8.83
N VAL A 205 15.51 -15.88 -10.05
CA VAL A 205 14.54 -15.73 -11.16
C VAL A 205 13.94 -17.08 -11.56
N SER A 206 14.74 -18.15 -11.54
CA SER A 206 14.26 -19.51 -11.83
C SER A 206 13.31 -20.01 -10.75
N LEU A 207 13.59 -19.74 -9.47
CA LEU A 207 12.65 -20.01 -8.38
C LEU A 207 11.32 -19.33 -8.65
N LEU A 208 11.29 -18.03 -8.98
CA LEU A 208 10.05 -17.32 -9.29
C LEU A 208 9.26 -17.97 -10.42
N LYS A 209 9.93 -18.46 -11.47
CA LYS A 209 9.28 -19.18 -12.58
C LYS A 209 8.60 -20.48 -12.16
N THR A 210 9.02 -21.09 -11.05
CA THR A 210 8.39 -22.30 -10.51
C THR A 210 7.23 -22.03 -9.56
N LEU A 211 7.00 -20.77 -9.15
CA LEU A 211 5.97 -20.42 -8.17
C LEU A 211 4.57 -20.22 -8.77
N GLU A 212 4.32 -20.68 -10.00
CA GLU A 212 2.97 -20.58 -10.56
C GLU A 212 1.95 -21.34 -9.68
N PRO A 213 0.93 -20.65 -9.13
CA PRO A 213 -0.07 -21.32 -8.32
C PRO A 213 -0.87 -22.26 -9.24
N ALA A 214 -0.81 -23.55 -8.97
CA ALA A 214 -1.70 -24.50 -9.61
C ALA A 214 -3.16 -24.21 -9.16
N PRO A 215 -4.17 -24.57 -9.98
CA PRO A 215 -5.54 -24.57 -9.51
C PRO A 215 -5.63 -25.37 -8.20
N ASP A 216 -6.22 -24.77 -7.17
CA ASP A 216 -6.41 -25.34 -5.83
C ASP A 216 -5.14 -25.54 -4.96
N SER A 217 -3.97 -25.03 -5.37
CA SER A 217 -2.79 -25.01 -4.50
C SER A 217 -2.74 -23.78 -3.59
N GLU A 218 -2.12 -23.94 -2.42
CA GLU A 218 -1.80 -22.83 -1.54
C GLU A 218 -0.92 -21.80 -2.25
N TYR A 219 -1.24 -20.51 -2.10
CA TYR A 219 -0.44 -19.42 -2.67
C TYR A 219 0.97 -19.47 -2.06
N PRO A 220 2.07 -19.54 -2.85
CA PRO A 220 3.42 -19.79 -2.36
C PRO A 220 4.07 -18.55 -1.72
N GLU A 221 3.41 -17.95 -0.73
CA GLU A 221 3.80 -16.68 -0.10
C GLU A 221 5.19 -16.77 0.54
N GLY A 222 5.48 -17.89 1.22
CA GLY A 222 6.78 -18.10 1.87
C GLY A 222 7.93 -18.12 0.87
N GLN A 223 7.80 -18.91 -0.22
CA GLN A 223 8.84 -18.96 -1.26
C GLN A 223 8.94 -17.62 -2.01
N PHE A 224 7.82 -16.96 -2.28
CA PHE A 224 7.81 -15.67 -2.94
C PHE A 224 8.50 -14.58 -2.11
N LEU A 225 8.21 -14.52 -0.80
CA LEU A 225 8.86 -13.58 0.11
C LEU A 225 10.36 -13.86 0.21
N HIS A 226 10.77 -15.13 0.20
CA HIS A 226 12.18 -15.50 0.17
C HIS A 226 12.86 -15.01 -1.12
N ALA A 227 12.27 -15.27 -2.29
CA ALA A 227 12.78 -14.80 -3.57
C ALA A 227 12.89 -13.27 -3.63
N ARG A 228 11.89 -12.54 -3.11
CA ARG A 228 11.91 -11.07 -3.02
C ARG A 228 13.07 -10.55 -2.17
N LYS A 229 13.33 -11.18 -1.01
CA LYS A 229 14.47 -10.83 -0.15
C LYS A 229 15.80 -11.08 -0.85
N MET A 230 15.94 -12.21 -1.56
CA MET A 230 17.14 -12.49 -2.35
C MET A 230 17.36 -11.45 -3.45
N LEU A 231 16.32 -11.09 -4.21
CA LEU A 231 16.40 -10.05 -5.23
C LEU A 231 16.83 -8.70 -4.63
N TRP A 232 16.28 -8.32 -3.48
CA TRP A 232 16.63 -7.06 -2.83
C TRP A 232 18.07 -7.05 -2.33
N THR A 233 18.54 -8.15 -1.76
CA THR A 233 19.94 -8.32 -1.35
C THR A 233 20.88 -8.21 -2.55
N LEU A 234 20.54 -8.83 -3.69
CA LEU A 234 21.35 -8.73 -4.91
C LEU A 234 21.32 -7.29 -5.48
N TYR A 235 20.15 -6.65 -5.50
CA TYR A 235 20.01 -5.28 -5.98
C TYR A 235 20.78 -4.26 -5.15
N THR A 236 20.87 -4.45 -3.83
CA THR A 236 21.61 -3.54 -2.94
C THR A 236 23.09 -3.91 -2.79
N GLY A 237 23.45 -5.19 -2.96
CA GLY A 237 24.80 -5.71 -2.76
C GLY A 237 25.66 -5.84 -4.02
N ALA A 238 25.06 -5.99 -5.20
CA ALA A 238 25.77 -6.25 -6.46
C ALA A 238 25.55 -5.12 -7.49
N PRO A 239 26.51 -4.20 -7.69
CA PRO A 239 26.33 -3.02 -8.54
C PRO A 239 25.91 -3.33 -9.98
N ARG A 240 26.44 -4.40 -10.58
CA ARG A 240 26.08 -4.79 -11.96
C ARG A 240 24.65 -5.31 -12.08
N ILE A 241 24.16 -6.03 -11.06
CA ILE A 241 22.77 -6.48 -11.01
C ILE A 241 21.85 -5.27 -10.83
N LYS A 242 22.24 -4.31 -9.99
CA LYS A 242 21.52 -3.05 -9.85
C LYS A 242 21.41 -2.30 -11.17
N GLU A 243 22.53 -2.07 -11.86
CA GLU A 243 22.56 -1.41 -13.16
C GLU A 243 21.67 -2.12 -14.19
N PHE A 244 21.70 -3.46 -14.21
CA PHE A 244 20.86 -4.27 -15.08
C PHE A 244 19.36 -4.11 -14.78
N ILE A 245 18.97 -4.18 -13.51
CA ILE A 245 17.58 -4.00 -13.06
C ILE A 245 17.10 -2.58 -13.35
N ASP A 246 17.89 -1.57 -13.02
CA ASP A 246 17.56 -0.16 -13.26
C ASP A 246 17.36 0.10 -14.77
N ALA A 247 18.22 -0.47 -15.62
CA ALA A 247 18.08 -0.38 -17.07
C ALA A 247 16.82 -1.10 -17.59
N ALA A 248 16.48 -2.27 -17.04
CA ALA A 248 15.26 -2.97 -17.38
C ALA A 248 14.01 -2.15 -17.01
N ILE A 249 13.96 -1.61 -15.79
CA ILE A 249 12.87 -0.76 -15.32
C ILE A 249 12.77 0.52 -16.16
N ALA A 250 13.88 1.15 -16.51
CA ALA A 250 13.90 2.34 -17.35
C ALA A 250 13.33 2.07 -18.75
N ARG A 251 13.66 0.93 -19.36
CA ARG A 251 13.07 0.52 -20.65
C ARG A 251 11.57 0.25 -20.54
N LEU A 252 11.16 -0.46 -19.49
CA LEU A 252 9.75 -0.78 -19.26
C LEU A 252 8.91 0.49 -19.05
N ASN A 253 9.45 1.50 -18.39
CA ASN A 253 8.76 2.78 -18.17
C ASN A 253 8.52 3.63 -19.44
N GLY A 254 8.96 3.15 -20.61
CA GLY A 254 8.76 3.84 -21.88
C GLY A 254 9.46 5.19 -21.96
N LYS A 255 9.14 5.91 -23.03
CA LYS A 255 9.70 7.21 -23.36
C LYS A 255 8.57 8.13 -23.82
N ALA A 256 8.42 9.27 -23.13
CA ALA A 256 7.44 10.27 -23.50
C ALA A 256 7.59 10.70 -24.98
N GLY A 257 6.48 10.74 -25.71
CA GLY A 257 6.44 11.01 -27.14
C GLY A 257 6.64 9.79 -28.05
N ASP A 258 6.77 8.60 -27.49
CA ASP A 258 6.86 7.32 -28.21
C ASP A 258 5.84 6.32 -27.61
N PRO A 259 4.56 6.30 -28.06
CA PRO A 259 3.51 5.48 -27.47
C PRO A 259 3.84 3.98 -27.44
N ASP A 260 4.42 3.43 -28.52
CA ASP A 260 4.77 2.01 -28.63
C ASP A 260 5.81 1.58 -27.57
N SER A 261 6.59 2.52 -27.04
CA SER A 261 7.54 2.24 -25.95
C SER A 261 6.87 1.86 -24.63
N PHE A 262 5.57 2.10 -24.47
CA PHE A 262 4.80 1.77 -23.26
C PHE A 262 4.11 0.40 -23.31
N ASP A 263 4.11 -0.29 -24.45
CA ASP A 263 3.45 -1.59 -24.63
C ASP A 263 3.87 -2.63 -23.58
N ALA A 264 5.15 -2.64 -23.21
CA ALA A 264 5.66 -3.56 -22.21
C ALA A 264 5.11 -3.27 -20.80
N LEU A 265 4.94 -1.99 -20.45
CA LEU A 265 4.34 -1.58 -19.18
C LEU A 265 2.83 -1.81 -19.16
N ASP A 266 2.12 -1.53 -20.26
CA ASP A 266 0.71 -1.91 -20.41
C ASP A 266 0.53 -3.44 -20.25
N GLY A 267 1.39 -4.23 -20.88
CA GLY A 267 1.41 -5.69 -20.73
C GLY A 267 1.67 -6.17 -19.29
N ILE A 268 2.34 -5.38 -18.46
CA ILE A 268 2.46 -5.65 -17.02
C ILE A 268 1.16 -5.23 -16.30
N ILE A 269 0.74 -3.97 -16.44
CA ILE A 269 -0.42 -3.41 -15.73
C ILE A 269 -1.71 -4.19 -16.02
N SER A 270 -1.94 -4.57 -17.28
CA SER A 270 -3.11 -5.33 -17.71
C SER A 270 -3.25 -6.71 -17.04
N THR A 271 -2.16 -7.26 -16.49
CA THR A 271 -2.19 -8.57 -15.81
C THR A 271 -2.38 -8.49 -14.29
N GLN A 272 -2.43 -7.29 -13.72
CA GLN A 272 -2.62 -7.11 -12.28
C GLN A 272 -4.04 -7.46 -11.83
N PHE A 273 -4.21 -7.72 -10.54
CA PHE A 273 -5.52 -7.90 -9.90
C PHE A 273 -6.28 -6.58 -9.72
N PHE A 274 -5.76 -5.48 -10.25
CA PHE A 274 -6.42 -4.19 -10.30
C PHE A 274 -6.32 -3.58 -11.70
N ARG A 275 -7.29 -2.73 -12.03
CA ARG A 275 -7.33 -1.99 -13.29
C ARG A 275 -7.38 -0.49 -13.02
N PRO A 276 -6.28 0.24 -13.24
CA PRO A 276 -6.29 1.69 -13.17
C PRO A 276 -7.33 2.26 -14.15
N SER A 277 -8.10 3.23 -13.70
CA SER A 277 -9.12 3.88 -14.53
C SER A 277 -9.29 5.35 -14.15
N TYR A 278 -9.88 6.12 -15.07
CA TYR A 278 -10.18 7.53 -14.85
C TYR A 278 -11.22 7.67 -13.74
N TRP A 279 -10.94 8.51 -12.73
CA TRP A 279 -11.82 8.62 -11.56
C TRP A 279 -13.26 9.03 -11.91
N LYS A 280 -13.47 9.74 -13.03
CA LYS A 280 -14.82 10.18 -13.45
C LYS A 280 -15.66 9.12 -14.17
N VAL A 281 -15.08 8.00 -14.61
CA VAL A 281 -15.83 6.95 -15.33
C VAL A 281 -16.27 5.79 -14.44
N ALA A 282 -16.00 5.89 -13.14
CA ALA A 282 -16.34 4.87 -12.14
C ALA A 282 -17.60 5.18 -11.31
N ALA A 283 -18.37 6.19 -11.73
CA ALA A 283 -19.64 6.60 -11.12
C ALA A 283 -20.84 6.08 -11.93
#